data_AF-A0A4Y2S334-F1
#
_entry.id   AF-A0A4Y2S334-F1
#
_cell.length_a   1.000
_cell.length_b   1.000
_cell.length_c   1.000
_cell.angle_alpha   90.00
_cell.angle_beta   90.00
_cell.angle_gamma   90.00
#
_symmetry.space_group_name_H-M   'P 1'
#
loop_
_entity.id
_entity.type
_entity.pdbx_description
1 polymer ?
#
loop_
_entity_poly.entity_id
_entity_poly.type
_entity_poly.pdbx_seq_one_letter_code
_entity_poly.pdbx_strand_id
1 'polypeptide(L)'
;MPKRKRGITGDVASRREAIRKRERRVVETEEERSRRLSTMAQRGQDRRARETEEQRNSRLSDMAQRGQERRAEETDEQRNSRLAVMGQRSQQRRAEETEEQTNSRLAVMAQRGQKRRAEERDENHHQIQTFYAARTVLYPIVEEHNCGEMENLCLKCGGLYFRDEKNTRGIYTHCCHNGNIIEQASVCPVEMKGLMDGSDELSVHFKNNIRSYQCFNGCTDCTVYRERSVLLQNSWPNLS
;
A
#
# COMPACT_ATOMS: atom_id res chain seq x y z
N MET A 1 27.95 -39.79 41.68
CA MET A 1 26.91 -40.74 41.18
C MET A 1 27.39 -41.33 39.84
N PRO A 2 27.83 -42.60 39.77
CA PRO A 2 28.32 -43.17 38.53
C PRO A 2 27.15 -43.56 37.61
N LYS A 3 27.21 -43.14 36.34
CA LYS A 3 26.20 -43.45 35.31
C LYS A 3 26.17 -44.97 35.08
N ARG A 4 25.01 -45.61 35.33
CA ARG A 4 24.79 -47.02 35.02
C ARG A 4 24.94 -47.25 33.51
N LYS A 5 25.94 -48.05 33.11
CA LYS A 5 26.11 -48.51 31.73
C LYS A 5 24.89 -49.37 31.36
N ARG A 6 24.07 -48.95 30.40
CA ARG A 6 23.02 -49.82 29.83
C ARG A 6 23.71 -51.03 29.21
N GLY A 7 23.33 -52.23 29.66
CA GLY A 7 23.94 -53.48 29.24
C GLY A 7 23.68 -53.78 27.75
N ILE A 8 24.74 -54.22 27.06
CA ILE A 8 24.78 -54.63 25.65
C ILE A 8 23.77 -55.75 25.34
N THR A 9 23.40 -56.57 26.34
CA THR A 9 22.43 -57.67 26.20
C THR A 9 20.98 -57.21 25.97
N GLY A 10 20.59 -56.04 26.51
CA GLY A 10 19.26 -55.47 26.28
C GLY A 10 19.07 -54.97 24.85
N ASP A 11 20.15 -54.51 24.22
CA ASP A 11 20.17 -54.04 22.84
C ASP A 11 20.02 -55.20 21.83
N VAL A 12 20.72 -56.32 22.07
CA VAL A 12 20.60 -57.53 21.24
C VAL A 12 19.20 -58.15 21.30
N ALA A 13 18.59 -58.22 22.49
CA ALA A 13 17.22 -58.73 22.65
C ALA A 13 16.19 -57.82 21.97
N SER A 14 16.32 -56.49 22.12
CA SER A 14 15.46 -55.50 21.46
C SER A 14 15.57 -55.59 19.93
N ARG A 15 16.80 -55.74 19.41
CA ARG A 15 17.06 -55.91 17.97
C ARG A 15 16.43 -57.19 17.42
N ARG A 16 16.55 -58.32 18.14
CA ARG A 16 15.89 -59.59 17.76
C ARG A 16 14.36 -59.50 17.75
N GLU A 17 13.78 -58.71 18.64
CA GLU A 17 12.34 -58.48 18.67
C GLU A 17 11.87 -57.56 17.52
N ALA A 18 12.65 -56.53 17.19
CA ALA A 18 12.39 -55.66 16.06
C ALA A 18 12.41 -56.43 14.73
N ILE A 19 13.38 -57.35 14.56
CA ILE A 19 13.47 -58.24 13.38
C ILE A 19 12.22 -59.12 13.27
N ARG A 20 11.84 -59.82 14.35
CA ARG A 20 10.61 -60.66 14.36
C ARG A 20 9.34 -59.86 14.06
N LYS A 21 9.24 -58.61 14.55
CA LYS A 21 8.13 -57.71 14.22
C LYS A 21 8.13 -57.32 12.74
N ARG A 22 9.30 -57.09 12.13
CA ARG A 22 9.43 -56.81 10.70
C ARG A 22 9.05 -58.03 9.85
N GLU A 23 9.56 -59.20 10.19
CA GLU A 23 9.28 -60.45 9.47
C GLU A 23 7.77 -60.76 9.48
N ARG A 24 7.11 -60.64 10.63
CA ARG A 24 5.65 -60.78 10.69
C ARG A 24 4.93 -59.80 9.76
N ARG A 25 5.36 -58.54 9.71
CA ARG A 25 4.76 -57.52 8.82
C ARG A 25 4.96 -57.78 7.34
N VAL A 26 6.01 -58.50 6.95
CA VAL A 26 6.30 -58.83 5.54
C VAL A 26 5.36 -59.93 5.03
N VAL A 27 4.96 -60.85 5.90
CA VAL A 27 4.11 -62.00 5.56
C VAL A 27 2.62 -61.73 5.84
N GLU A 28 2.30 -60.59 6.48
CA GLU A 28 0.91 -60.16 6.71
C GLU A 28 0.11 -60.10 5.41
N THR A 29 -1.10 -60.65 5.43
CA THR A 29 -2.10 -60.46 4.37
C THR A 29 -2.63 -59.02 4.37
N GLU A 30 -3.22 -58.55 3.27
CA GLU A 30 -3.76 -57.19 3.19
C GLU A 30 -4.90 -56.96 4.22
N GLU A 31 -5.68 -57.99 4.51
CA GLU A 31 -6.72 -57.93 5.55
C GLU A 31 -6.13 -57.78 6.95
N GLU A 32 -5.12 -58.58 7.30
CA GLU A 32 -4.43 -58.49 8.58
C GLU A 32 -3.73 -57.14 8.75
N ARG A 33 -3.07 -56.67 7.68
CA ARG A 33 -2.47 -55.34 7.61
C ARG A 33 -3.52 -54.24 7.83
N SER A 34 -4.67 -54.34 7.17
CA SER A 34 -5.79 -53.41 7.31
C SER A 34 -6.37 -53.40 8.72
N ARG A 35 -6.63 -54.56 9.32
CA ARG A 35 -7.10 -54.68 10.72
C ARG A 35 -6.09 -54.08 11.70
N ARG A 36 -4.79 -54.33 11.50
CA ARG A 36 -3.71 -53.77 12.34
C ARG A 36 -3.63 -52.25 12.22
N LEU A 37 -3.67 -51.71 11.00
CA LEU A 37 -3.65 -50.26 10.75
C LEU A 37 -4.90 -49.57 11.32
N SER A 38 -6.07 -50.17 11.15
CA SER A 38 -7.34 -49.68 11.74
C SER A 38 -7.26 -49.62 13.26
N THR A 39 -6.80 -50.70 13.90
CA THR A 39 -6.62 -50.74 15.36
C THR A 39 -5.65 -49.66 15.86
N MET A 40 -4.54 -49.43 15.15
CA MET A 40 -3.59 -48.37 15.50
C MET A 40 -4.17 -46.97 15.28
N ALA A 41 -4.95 -46.76 14.22
CA ALA A 41 -5.63 -45.51 13.95
C ALA A 41 -6.64 -45.18 15.06
N GLN A 42 -7.45 -46.16 15.47
CA GLN A 42 -8.42 -46.01 16.56
C GLN A 42 -7.75 -45.63 17.87
N ARG A 43 -6.73 -46.38 18.30
CA ARG A 43 -5.95 -46.05 19.51
C ARG A 43 -5.33 -44.65 19.44
N GLY A 44 -4.89 -44.24 18.24
CA GLY A 44 -4.37 -42.90 18.01
C GLY A 44 -5.43 -41.81 18.15
N GLN A 45 -6.67 -42.06 17.70
CA GLN A 45 -7.80 -41.17 17.90
C GLN A 45 -8.18 -41.09 19.38
N ASP A 46 -8.29 -42.22 20.07
CA ASP A 46 -8.64 -42.28 21.49
C ASP A 46 -7.63 -41.52 22.34
N ARG A 47 -6.33 -41.64 22.03
CA ARG A 47 -5.28 -40.87 22.71
C ARG A 47 -5.44 -39.37 22.47
N ARG A 48 -5.70 -38.96 21.22
CA ARG A 48 -5.90 -37.54 20.87
C ARG A 48 -7.15 -36.95 21.52
N ALA A 49 -8.22 -37.74 21.65
CA ALA A 49 -9.45 -37.32 22.32
C ALA A 49 -9.28 -37.09 23.82
N ARG A 50 -8.26 -37.71 24.44
CA ARG A 50 -7.92 -37.58 25.85
C ARG A 50 -6.80 -36.55 26.12
N GLU A 51 -6.24 -35.92 25.08
CA GLU A 51 -5.19 -34.91 25.25
C GLU A 51 -5.74 -33.67 25.99
N THR A 52 -4.97 -33.15 26.94
CA THR A 52 -5.22 -31.80 27.46
C THR A 52 -4.84 -30.75 26.42
N GLU A 53 -5.32 -29.52 26.59
CA GLU A 53 -5.00 -28.43 25.67
C GLU A 53 -3.49 -28.14 25.61
N GLU A 54 -2.78 -28.25 26.74
CA GLU A 54 -1.31 -28.13 26.78
C GLU A 54 -0.61 -29.24 25.99
N GLN A 55 -1.03 -30.49 26.18
CA GLN A 55 -0.48 -31.63 25.43
C GLN A 55 -0.75 -31.50 23.94
N ARG A 56 -1.95 -31.05 23.57
CA ARG A 56 -2.34 -30.79 22.19
C ARG A 56 -1.47 -29.69 21.57
N ASN A 57 -1.28 -28.58 22.28
CA ASN A 57 -0.48 -27.46 21.79
C ASN A 57 1.01 -27.81 21.68
N SER A 58 1.56 -28.54 22.65
CA SER A 58 2.92 -29.09 22.55
C SER A 58 3.07 -30.01 21.33
N ARG A 59 2.13 -30.95 21.12
CA ARG A 59 2.16 -31.84 19.95
C ARG A 59 2.04 -31.08 18.63
N LEU A 60 1.17 -30.07 18.56
CA LEU A 60 1.02 -29.22 17.37
C LEU A 60 2.29 -28.42 17.10
N SER A 61 2.93 -27.87 18.14
CA SER A 61 4.21 -27.17 18.05
C SER A 61 5.31 -28.08 17.49
N ASP A 62 5.47 -29.28 18.06
CA ASP A 62 6.48 -30.26 17.61
C ASP A 62 6.25 -30.72 16.16
N MET A 63 5.00 -30.79 15.71
CA MET A 63 4.67 -31.10 14.32
C MET A 63 4.96 -29.92 13.38
N ALA A 64 4.68 -28.69 13.82
CA ALA A 64 5.00 -27.49 13.08
C ALA A 64 6.51 -27.33 12.91
N GLN A 65 7.29 -27.52 13.99
CA GLN A 65 8.75 -27.47 13.98
C GLN A 65 9.35 -28.51 13.02
N ARG A 66 8.98 -29.79 13.15
CA ARG A 66 9.43 -30.83 12.20
C ARG A 66 8.99 -30.57 10.77
N GLY A 67 7.85 -29.89 10.58
CA GLY A 67 7.38 -29.42 9.28
C GLY A 67 8.21 -28.26 8.72
N GLN A 68 8.81 -27.43 9.56
CA GLN A 68 9.75 -26.38 9.15
C GLN A 68 11.12 -26.97 8.83
N GLU A 69 11.65 -27.85 9.69
CA GLU A 69 12.93 -28.55 9.47
C GLU A 69 12.94 -29.29 8.13
N ARG A 70 11.91 -30.11 7.86
CA ARG A 70 11.78 -30.79 6.57
C ARG A 70 11.70 -29.84 5.37
N ARG A 71 11.07 -28.67 5.53
CA ARG A 71 10.97 -27.66 4.47
C ARG A 71 12.29 -26.91 4.26
N ALA A 72 13.12 -26.79 5.29
CA ALA A 72 14.44 -26.18 5.19
C ALA A 72 15.43 -27.10 4.48
N GLU A 73 15.24 -28.41 4.58
CA GLU A 73 16.05 -29.44 3.93
C GLU A 73 15.56 -29.82 2.51
N GLU A 74 14.48 -29.21 2.01
CA GLU A 74 13.95 -29.50 0.67
C GLU A 74 14.92 -29.04 -0.43
N THR A 75 15.14 -29.90 -1.41
CA THR A 75 15.73 -29.52 -2.70
C THR A 75 14.78 -28.65 -3.52
N ASP A 76 15.29 -27.89 -4.49
CA ASP A 76 14.45 -27.07 -5.36
C ASP A 76 13.43 -27.89 -6.15
N GLU A 77 13.79 -29.09 -6.60
CA GLU A 77 12.86 -30.00 -7.28
C GLU A 77 11.73 -30.47 -6.35
N GLN A 78 12.05 -30.85 -5.11
CA GLN A 78 11.06 -31.25 -4.11
C GLN A 78 10.14 -30.07 -3.75
N ARG A 79 10.70 -28.87 -3.59
CA ARG A 79 9.95 -27.65 -3.31
C ARG A 79 8.99 -27.33 -4.46
N ASN A 80 9.46 -27.37 -5.70
CA ASN A 80 8.66 -27.09 -6.88
C ASN A 80 7.54 -28.13 -7.07
N SER A 81 7.85 -29.41 -6.89
CA SER A 81 6.85 -30.49 -6.92
C SER A 81 5.78 -30.30 -5.83
N ARG A 82 6.18 -29.98 -4.59
CA ARG A 82 5.25 -29.68 -3.50
C ARG A 82 4.36 -28.47 -3.81
N LEU A 83 4.93 -27.38 -4.33
CA LEU A 83 4.16 -26.19 -4.73
C LEU A 83 3.17 -26.50 -5.84
N ALA A 84 3.58 -27.29 -6.85
CA ALA A 84 2.70 -27.72 -7.94
C ALA A 84 1.50 -28.53 -7.41
N VAL A 85 1.74 -29.52 -6.55
CA VAL A 85 0.68 -30.33 -5.93
C VAL A 85 -0.27 -29.46 -5.08
N MET A 86 0.26 -28.51 -4.30
CA MET A 86 -0.58 -27.59 -3.52
C MET A 86 -1.42 -26.67 -4.42
N GLY A 87 -0.84 -26.18 -5.53
CA GLY A 87 -1.53 -25.38 -6.54
C GLY A 87 -2.68 -26.15 -7.18
N GLN A 88 -2.43 -27.37 -7.66
CA GLN A 88 -3.45 -28.25 -8.25
C GLN A 88 -4.59 -28.54 -7.26
N ARG A 89 -4.27 -28.92 -6.02
CA ARG A 89 -5.30 -29.16 -4.99
C ARG A 89 -6.11 -27.90 -4.67
N SER A 90 -5.49 -26.72 -4.70
CA SER A 90 -6.19 -25.45 -4.51
C SER A 90 -7.13 -25.12 -5.67
N GLN A 91 -6.75 -25.46 -6.90
CA GLN A 91 -7.60 -25.30 -8.07
C GLN A 91 -8.78 -26.27 -8.03
N GLN A 92 -8.54 -27.54 -7.71
CA GLN A 92 -9.61 -28.53 -7.54
C GLN A 92 -10.63 -28.10 -6.49
N ARG A 93 -10.17 -27.70 -5.29
CA ARG A 93 -11.08 -27.18 -4.25
C ARG A 93 -11.88 -25.97 -4.74
N ARG A 94 -11.27 -25.06 -5.50
CA ARG A 94 -11.97 -23.89 -6.07
C ARG A 94 -12.98 -24.27 -7.15
N ALA A 95 -12.74 -25.33 -7.92
CA ALA A 95 -13.68 -25.82 -8.91
C ALA A 95 -14.91 -26.50 -8.27
N GLU A 96 -14.76 -27.02 -7.06
CA GLU A 96 -15.81 -27.65 -6.26
C GLU A 96 -16.51 -26.67 -5.29
N GLU A 97 -16.09 -25.39 -5.25
CA GLU A 97 -16.71 -24.36 -4.38
C GLU A 97 -18.17 -24.09 -4.80
N THR A 98 -19.05 -23.97 -3.82
CA THR A 98 -20.40 -23.43 -4.06
C THR A 98 -20.34 -21.92 -4.29
N GLU A 99 -21.41 -21.33 -4.84
CA GLU A 99 -21.50 -19.88 -5.04
C GLU A 99 -21.36 -19.11 -3.71
N GLU A 100 -21.98 -19.61 -2.63
CA GLU A 100 -21.87 -19.01 -1.30
C GLU A 100 -20.43 -19.04 -0.77
N GLN A 101 -19.74 -20.18 -0.91
CA GLN A 101 -18.34 -20.32 -0.52
C GLN A 101 -17.43 -19.38 -1.33
N THR A 102 -17.70 -19.25 -2.63
CA THR A 102 -16.98 -18.34 -3.52
C THR A 102 -17.17 -16.89 -3.08
N ASN A 103 -18.40 -16.46 -2.85
CA ASN A 103 -18.73 -15.11 -2.41
C ASN A 103 -18.11 -14.79 -1.05
N SER A 104 -18.19 -15.71 -0.10
CA SER A 104 -17.56 -15.57 1.21
C SER A 104 -16.04 -15.43 1.10
N ARG A 105 -15.38 -16.27 0.30
CA ARG A 105 -13.93 -16.19 0.05
C ARG A 105 -13.54 -14.85 -0.58
N LEU A 106 -14.28 -14.39 -1.59
CA LEU A 106 -14.02 -13.10 -2.25
C LEU A 106 -14.21 -11.92 -1.30
N ALA A 107 -15.24 -11.94 -0.45
CA ALA A 107 -15.47 -10.92 0.57
C ALA A 107 -14.30 -10.84 1.56
N VAL A 108 -13.81 -11.97 2.07
CA VAL A 108 -12.65 -12.02 2.96
C VAL A 108 -11.38 -11.48 2.28
N MET A 109 -11.16 -11.81 0.99
CA MET A 109 -10.03 -11.30 0.22
C MET A 109 -10.10 -9.78 0.02
N ALA A 110 -11.29 -9.25 -0.30
CA ALA A 110 -11.52 -7.82 -0.45
C ALA A 110 -11.27 -7.07 0.86
N GLN A 111 -11.81 -7.57 1.98
CA GLN A 111 -11.62 -6.98 3.30
C GLN A 111 -10.14 -6.97 3.72
N ARG A 112 -9.41 -8.08 3.50
CA ARG A 112 -7.96 -8.14 3.76
C ARG A 112 -7.19 -7.14 2.90
N GLY A 113 -7.56 -6.99 1.63
CA GLY A 113 -6.96 -6.01 0.73
C GLY A 113 -7.26 -4.56 1.11
N GLN A 114 -8.44 -4.27 1.66
CA GLN A 114 -8.76 -2.96 2.22
C GLN A 114 -7.94 -2.68 3.49
N LYS A 115 -7.85 -3.65 4.40
CA LYS A 115 -7.08 -3.51 5.65
C LYS A 115 -5.61 -3.22 5.38
N ARG A 116 -4.97 -3.98 4.47
CA ARG A 116 -3.56 -3.73 4.08
C ARG A 116 -3.34 -2.33 3.53
N ARG A 117 -4.27 -1.82 2.70
CA ARG A 117 -4.19 -0.46 2.15
C ARG A 117 -4.40 0.61 3.22
N ALA A 118 -5.21 0.34 4.24
CA ALA A 118 -5.39 1.25 5.37
C ALA A 118 -4.12 1.32 6.23
N GLU A 119 -3.56 0.16 6.58
CA GLU A 119 -2.29 0.05 7.33
C GLU A 119 -1.16 0.79 6.61
N GLU A 120 -1.03 0.61 5.29
CA GLU A 120 -0.03 1.32 4.48
C GLU A 120 -0.26 2.85 4.44
N ARG A 121 -1.52 3.31 4.43
CA ARG A 121 -1.83 4.74 4.51
C ARG A 121 -1.46 5.31 5.87
N ASP A 122 -1.74 4.59 6.95
CA ASP A 122 -1.42 5.01 8.31
C ASP A 122 0.09 5.09 8.51
N GLU A 123 0.83 4.09 8.03
CA GLU A 123 2.31 4.09 8.04
C GLU A 123 2.88 5.27 7.22
N ASN A 124 2.36 5.51 6.02
CA ASN A 124 2.79 6.64 5.20
C ASN A 124 2.45 7.99 5.85
N HIS A 125 1.25 8.12 6.43
CA HIS A 125 0.86 9.33 7.14
C HIS A 125 1.80 9.60 8.33
N HIS A 126 2.15 8.57 9.09
CA HIS A 126 3.10 8.68 10.19
C HIS A 126 4.50 9.09 9.70
N GLN A 127 4.99 8.54 8.59
CA GLN A 127 6.26 8.95 8.00
C GLN A 127 6.25 10.42 7.55
N ILE A 128 5.18 10.86 6.89
CA ILE A 128 5.01 12.25 6.45
C ILE A 128 4.96 13.19 7.66
N GLN A 129 4.20 12.85 8.70
CA GLN A 129 4.11 13.64 9.93
C GLN A 129 5.49 13.77 10.60
N THR A 130 6.25 12.66 10.67
CA THR A 130 7.61 12.63 11.21
C THR A 130 8.55 13.53 10.40
N PHE A 131 8.46 13.51 9.06
CA PHE A 131 9.25 14.38 8.19
C PHE A 131 8.96 15.87 8.46
N TYR A 132 7.69 16.26 8.52
CA TYR A 132 7.33 17.66 8.79
C TYR A 132 7.75 18.12 10.19
N ALA A 133 7.64 17.25 11.20
CA ALA A 133 8.13 17.54 12.55
C ALA A 133 9.68 17.69 12.61
N ALA A 134 10.43 16.91 11.83
CA ALA A 134 11.88 17.07 11.73
C ALA A 134 12.26 18.37 10.99
N ARG A 135 11.50 18.74 9.96
CA ARG A 135 11.72 19.98 9.18
C ARG A 135 11.55 21.23 10.04
N THR A 136 10.54 21.29 10.92
CA THR A 136 10.33 22.45 11.81
C THR A 136 11.44 22.61 12.85
N VAL A 137 12.11 21.53 13.24
CA VAL A 137 13.30 21.58 14.12
C VAL A 137 14.54 22.08 13.35
N LEU A 138 14.69 21.69 12.07
CA LEU A 138 15.87 22.03 11.26
C LEU A 138 15.82 23.45 10.68
N TYR A 139 14.62 23.92 10.31
CA TYR A 139 14.37 25.27 9.82
C TYR A 139 13.26 25.89 10.69
N PRO A 140 13.60 26.63 11.75
CA PRO A 140 12.59 27.36 12.51
C PRO A 140 11.81 28.26 11.55
N ILE A 141 10.51 28.42 11.82
CA ILE A 141 9.61 29.28 11.04
C ILE A 141 10.31 30.61 10.83
N VAL A 142 10.73 30.88 9.58
CA VAL A 142 11.23 32.20 9.20
C VAL A 142 10.06 33.15 9.45
N GLU A 143 10.26 34.18 10.26
CA GLU A 143 9.24 35.21 10.46
C GLU A 143 8.74 35.65 9.08
N GLU A 144 7.43 35.55 8.85
CA GLU A 144 6.83 35.99 7.59
C GLU A 144 7.25 37.44 7.34
N HIS A 145 8.07 37.66 6.32
CA HIS A 145 8.45 39.00 5.90
C HIS A 145 7.20 39.65 5.29
N ASN A 146 6.46 40.37 6.13
CA ASN A 146 5.24 41.05 5.72
C ASN A 146 5.63 42.33 4.95
N CYS A 147 5.58 42.26 3.61
CA CYS A 147 5.83 43.39 2.71
C CYS A 147 4.69 44.44 2.70
N GLY A 148 3.67 44.29 3.55
CA GLY A 148 2.49 45.14 3.63
C GLY A 148 1.48 44.90 2.51
N GLU A 149 0.45 45.75 2.44
CA GLU A 149 -0.54 45.71 1.36
C GLU A 149 0.02 46.32 0.05
N MET A 150 -0.36 45.74 -1.09
CA MET A 150 0.09 46.14 -2.42
C MET A 150 -0.74 47.34 -2.94
N GLU A 151 -0.72 48.46 -2.21
CA GLU A 151 -1.56 49.63 -2.52
C GLU A 151 -0.85 50.68 -3.38
N ASN A 152 0.47 50.58 -3.54
CA ASN A 152 1.22 51.68 -4.13
C ASN A 152 1.15 51.66 -5.65
N LEU A 153 0.44 52.62 -6.23
CA LEU A 153 0.26 52.75 -7.67
C LEU A 153 1.47 53.38 -8.37
N CYS A 154 1.98 52.75 -9.43
CA CYS A 154 2.87 53.37 -10.40
C CYS A 154 2.04 54.28 -11.30
N LEU A 155 2.18 55.60 -11.16
CA LEU A 155 1.41 56.61 -11.91
C LEU A 155 1.57 56.52 -13.45
N LYS A 156 2.56 55.76 -13.93
CA LYS A 156 2.88 55.65 -15.36
C LYS A 156 2.22 54.48 -16.08
N CYS A 157 2.02 53.35 -15.42
CA CYS A 157 1.34 52.18 -16.00
C CYS A 157 0.13 51.69 -15.20
N GLY A 158 -0.12 52.26 -14.01
CA GLY A 158 -1.20 51.85 -13.12
C GLY A 158 -0.95 50.53 -12.38
N GLY A 159 0.26 49.95 -12.46
CA GLY A 159 0.63 48.75 -11.70
C GLY A 159 0.72 49.03 -10.20
N LEU A 160 0.37 48.05 -9.38
CA LEU A 160 0.45 48.12 -7.91
C LEU A 160 1.74 47.46 -7.42
N TYR A 161 2.36 48.05 -6.40
CA TYR A 161 3.65 47.63 -5.83
C TYR A 161 3.60 47.58 -4.30
N PHE A 162 4.42 46.72 -3.71
CA PHE A 162 4.65 46.70 -2.28
C PHE A 162 5.51 47.89 -1.86
N ARG A 163 5.38 48.32 -0.60
CA ARG A 163 6.04 49.53 -0.11
C ARG A 163 7.56 49.45 -0.22
N ASP A 164 8.11 48.27 0.03
CA ASP A 164 9.54 48.03 0.14
C ASP A 164 10.22 47.70 -1.20
N GLU A 165 9.47 47.71 -2.31
CA GLU A 165 10.00 47.50 -3.67
C GLU A 165 10.62 48.78 -4.28
N LYS A 166 10.55 49.91 -3.56
CA LYS A 166 11.23 51.16 -3.97
C LYS A 166 12.72 51.07 -3.66
N ASN A 167 13.54 51.53 -4.60
CA ASN A 167 14.95 51.78 -4.29
C ASN A 167 15.09 52.97 -3.32
N THR A 168 16.31 53.23 -2.83
CA THR A 168 16.65 54.38 -1.97
C THR A 168 16.31 55.75 -2.56
N ARG A 169 16.00 55.81 -3.86
CA ARG A 169 15.58 57.01 -4.60
C ARG A 169 14.05 57.11 -4.74
N GLY A 170 13.29 56.19 -4.14
CA GLY A 170 11.83 56.18 -4.15
C GLY A 170 11.20 55.64 -5.46
N ILE A 171 11.97 54.98 -6.32
CA ILE A 171 11.55 54.54 -7.66
C ILE A 171 11.44 53.01 -7.69
N TYR A 172 10.36 52.49 -8.29
CA TYR A 172 10.20 51.07 -8.59
C TYR A 172 11.07 50.66 -9.77
N THR A 173 12.06 49.81 -9.52
CA THR A 173 13.05 49.43 -10.54
C THR A 173 12.48 48.53 -11.63
N HIS A 174 11.38 47.83 -11.36
CA HIS A 174 10.68 46.93 -12.31
C HIS A 174 9.40 47.54 -12.92
N CYS A 175 9.11 48.84 -12.73
CA CYS A 175 8.04 49.56 -13.45
C CYS A 175 8.55 50.16 -14.78
N CYS A 176 7.64 50.41 -15.73
CA CYS A 176 7.89 50.81 -17.12
C CYS A 176 9.15 51.67 -17.34
N HIS A 177 10.16 51.00 -17.93
CA HIS A 177 11.53 51.46 -18.26
C HIS A 177 12.47 51.63 -17.05
N ASN A 178 12.71 50.57 -16.26
CA ASN A 178 13.67 49.50 -16.60
C ASN A 178 13.18 48.09 -16.18
N GLY A 179 11.95 47.78 -16.56
CA GLY A 179 11.47 46.44 -16.92
C GLY A 179 10.51 46.59 -18.09
N ASN A 180 11.00 46.43 -19.32
CA ASN A 180 10.26 46.78 -20.54
C ASN A 180 9.15 45.76 -20.85
N ILE A 181 7.90 46.13 -20.62
CA ILE A 181 6.76 45.55 -21.36
C ILE A 181 6.35 46.60 -22.38
N ILE A 182 6.69 46.35 -23.65
CA ILE A 182 6.03 47.00 -24.76
C ILE A 182 4.63 46.39 -24.79
N GLU A 183 3.62 47.19 -24.49
CA GLU A 183 2.23 46.83 -24.79
C GLU A 183 2.08 46.82 -26.32
N GLN A 184 2.61 45.78 -26.96
CA GLN A 184 1.93 45.28 -28.13
C GLN A 184 0.62 44.79 -27.54
N ALA A 185 -0.47 45.51 -27.81
CA ALA A 185 -1.80 44.99 -27.59
C ALA A 185 -1.82 43.61 -28.24
N SER A 186 -1.58 42.56 -27.45
CA SER A 186 -1.68 41.21 -27.94
C SER A 186 -3.15 41.10 -28.26
N VAL A 187 -3.45 41.14 -29.55
CA VAL A 187 -4.77 40.86 -30.07
C VAL A 187 -5.02 39.43 -29.65
N CYS A 188 -5.64 39.26 -28.48
CA CYS A 188 -6.14 37.96 -28.06
C CYS A 188 -7.07 37.52 -29.19
N PRO A 189 -6.81 36.38 -29.85
CA PRO A 189 -7.71 35.89 -30.88
C PRO A 189 -9.13 35.89 -30.33
N VAL A 190 -10.09 36.41 -31.09
CA VAL A 190 -11.47 36.61 -30.62
C VAL A 190 -12.06 35.30 -30.05
N GLU A 191 -11.65 34.17 -30.61
CA GLU A 191 -11.99 32.82 -30.18
C GLU A 191 -11.48 32.49 -28.76
N MET A 192 -10.24 32.87 -28.43
CA MET A 192 -9.69 32.71 -27.08
C MET A 192 -10.40 33.60 -26.07
N LYS A 193 -10.86 34.79 -26.49
CA LYS A 193 -11.65 35.67 -25.63
C LYS A 193 -12.96 35.00 -25.24
N GLY A 194 -13.69 34.43 -26.21
CA GLY A 194 -14.96 33.76 -25.96
C GLY A 194 -14.86 32.54 -25.02
N LEU A 195 -13.77 31.78 -25.13
CA LEU A 195 -13.48 30.68 -24.22
C LEU A 195 -13.15 31.14 -22.79
N MET A 196 -12.54 32.32 -22.62
CA MET A 196 -12.15 32.86 -21.32
C MET A 196 -13.31 33.59 -20.62
N ASP A 197 -14.07 34.41 -21.35
CA ASP A 197 -15.15 35.25 -20.80
C ASP A 197 -16.46 34.48 -20.57
N GLY A 198 -16.62 33.28 -21.15
CA GLY A 198 -17.84 32.47 -20.96
C GLY A 198 -18.91 32.68 -22.02
N SER A 199 -18.62 33.44 -23.08
CA SER A 199 -19.56 33.66 -24.18
C SER A 199 -19.61 32.49 -25.19
N ASP A 200 -18.65 31.57 -25.16
CA ASP A 200 -18.60 30.39 -26.03
C ASP A 200 -19.15 29.12 -25.35
N GLU A 201 -19.85 28.28 -26.11
CA GLU A 201 -20.44 27.02 -25.63
C GLU A 201 -19.39 26.04 -25.06
N LEU A 202 -18.15 26.10 -25.56
CA LEU A 202 -17.03 25.28 -25.11
C LEU A 202 -16.31 25.86 -23.89
N SER A 203 -16.69 27.05 -23.41
CA SER A 203 -16.02 27.74 -22.31
C SER A 203 -16.00 26.92 -21.01
N VAL A 204 -17.09 26.19 -20.71
CA VAL A 204 -17.19 25.33 -19.52
C VAL A 204 -16.17 24.19 -19.61
N HIS A 205 -16.11 23.51 -20.75
CA HIS A 205 -15.16 22.43 -20.98
C HIS A 205 -13.71 22.94 -20.92
N PHE A 206 -13.44 24.08 -21.55
CA PHE A 206 -12.14 24.71 -21.57
C PHE A 206 -11.66 25.07 -20.15
N LYS A 207 -12.50 25.72 -19.34
CA LYS A 207 -12.17 26.11 -17.95
C LYS A 207 -11.93 24.90 -17.05
N ASN A 208 -12.73 23.85 -17.19
CA ASN A 208 -12.57 22.62 -16.40
C ASN A 208 -11.26 21.87 -16.73
N ASN A 209 -10.73 22.04 -17.95
CA ASN A 209 -9.54 21.34 -18.43
C ASN A 209 -8.33 22.27 -18.65
N ILE A 210 -8.40 23.53 -18.23
CA ILE A 210 -7.41 24.56 -18.56
C ILE A 210 -5.99 24.19 -18.10
N ARG A 211 -5.87 23.52 -16.95
CA ARG A 211 -4.58 23.05 -16.42
C ARG A 211 -3.93 22.00 -17.32
N SER A 212 -4.73 21.14 -17.95
CA SER A 212 -4.24 20.14 -18.90
C SER A 212 -3.73 20.79 -20.19
N TYR A 213 -4.41 21.83 -20.68
CA TYR A 213 -3.99 22.59 -21.87
C TYR A 213 -2.74 23.45 -21.63
N GLN A 214 -2.59 24.01 -20.43
CA GLN A 214 -1.41 24.77 -20.02
C GLN A 214 -0.16 23.87 -19.92
N CYS A 215 -0.32 22.65 -19.38
CA CYS A 215 0.75 21.65 -19.40
C CYS A 215 1.21 21.29 -20.82
N PHE A 216 0.29 21.20 -21.77
CA PHE A 216 0.61 20.84 -23.16
C PHE A 216 1.33 21.96 -23.93
N ASN A 217 0.97 23.23 -23.68
CA ASN A 217 1.53 24.37 -24.40
C ASN A 217 2.74 25.02 -23.72
N GLY A 218 3.16 24.54 -22.54
CA GLY A 218 4.32 25.08 -21.81
C GLY A 218 4.16 26.51 -21.29
N CYS A 219 2.94 27.09 -21.38
CA CYS A 219 2.64 28.42 -20.88
C CYS A 219 2.11 28.34 -19.45
N THR A 220 2.84 28.92 -18.49
CA THR A 220 2.45 28.96 -17.08
C THR A 220 1.42 30.03 -16.75
N ASP A 221 1.06 30.91 -17.69
CA ASP A 221 0.09 31.98 -17.40
C ASP A 221 -0.78 32.33 -18.61
N CYS A 222 -2.03 31.87 -18.59
CA CYS A 222 -3.11 32.44 -19.41
C CYS A 222 -4.10 33.25 -18.55
N THR A 223 -3.78 33.50 -17.27
CA THR A 223 -4.72 34.10 -16.32
C THR A 223 -4.74 35.64 -16.33
N VAL A 224 -3.90 36.28 -17.15
CA VAL A 224 -3.73 37.75 -17.16
C VAL A 224 -4.86 38.51 -17.88
N TYR A 225 -5.84 37.82 -18.49
CA TYR A 225 -7.03 38.46 -19.08
C TYR A 225 -8.26 38.45 -18.16
N ARG A 226 -8.09 38.56 -16.84
CA ARG A 226 -9.21 38.92 -15.97
C ARG A 226 -9.47 40.41 -16.11
N GLU A 227 -10.44 40.72 -16.97
CA GLU A 227 -10.89 42.08 -17.27
C GLU A 227 -11.11 42.90 -15.99
N ARG A 228 -10.61 44.13 -16.09
CA ARG A 228 -10.68 45.27 -15.20
C ARG A 228 -12.11 45.83 -15.13
N SER A 229 -13.11 44.98 -14.86
CA SER A 229 -14.52 45.36 -14.83
C SER A 229 -15.26 44.55 -13.77
N VAL A 230 -15.75 45.25 -12.74
CA VAL A 230 -16.72 44.80 -11.74
C VAL A 230 -16.18 43.89 -10.63
N LEU A 231 -15.38 44.46 -9.72
CA LEU A 231 -15.44 44.06 -8.30
C LEU A 231 -16.32 45.05 -7.55
N LEU A 232 -17.62 44.93 -7.80
CA LEU A 232 -18.62 45.20 -6.79
C LEU A 232 -19.54 43.99 -6.80
N GLN A 233 -19.59 43.35 -5.63
CA GLN A 233 -20.71 42.57 -5.12
C GLN A 233 -20.82 41.09 -5.53
N ASN A 234 -20.83 40.28 -4.45
CA ASN A 234 -21.54 39.02 -4.29
C ASN A 234 -20.85 37.81 -4.95
N SER A 235 -20.67 36.66 -4.31
CA SER A 235 -20.95 36.15 -2.98
C SER A 235 -20.53 34.69 -3.11
N TRP A 236 -19.63 34.20 -2.26
CA TRP A 236 -19.56 32.75 -2.05
C TRP A 236 -20.88 32.32 -1.41
N PRO A 237 -21.48 31.20 -1.86
CA PRO A 237 -21.94 30.28 -0.83
C PRO A 237 -21.57 28.83 -1.14
N ASN A 238 -20.97 28.25 -0.10
CA ASN A 238 -21.22 26.91 0.41
C ASN A 238 -20.90 25.69 -0.46
N LEU A 239 -19.79 25.07 -0.03
CA LEU A 239 -19.68 23.64 0.22
C LEU A 239 -21.00 22.99 0.65
N SER A 240 -21.47 22.07 -0.19
CA SER A 240 -22.10 20.80 0.16
C SER A 240 -21.78 19.81 -0.96
#